data_AF-A0A127SDZ6-F1
#
_entry.id   AF-A0A127SDZ6-F1
#
_cell.length_a   1.000
_cell.length_b   1.000
_cell.length_c   1.000
_cell.angle_alpha   90.00
_cell.angle_beta   90.00
_cell.angle_gamma   90.00
#
_symmetry.space_group_name_H-M   'P 1'
#
loop_
_entity.id
_entity.type
_entity.pdbx_description
1 polymer ?
#
loop_
_entity_poly.entity_id
_entity_poly.type
_entity_poly.pdbx_seq_one_letter_code
_entity_poly.pdbx_strand_id
1 'polypeptide(L)'
;SFISAASFQETTRVLTEAAVRGSTDRLGGLKENVIVGRLIPAGTGLAHHQDRRRKRREERELEAEAGGAKLELVTAEVEEAIKEALSNVALGNLAAATAAQTSELLAGQADDQGASEDGEGD
;
A
#
# COMPACT_ATOMS: atom_id res chain seq x y z
N SER A 1 22.70 18.69 -17.31
CA SER A 1 23.54 17.49 -17.18
C SER A 1 24.83 17.85 -16.48
N PHE A 2 25.22 17.11 -15.44
CA PHE A 2 26.51 17.33 -14.78
C PHE A 2 27.67 16.70 -15.57
N ILE A 3 27.44 15.63 -16.34
CA ILE A 3 28.45 14.98 -17.20
C ILE A 3 28.91 15.94 -18.30
N SER A 4 27.96 16.61 -18.96
CA SER A 4 28.27 17.65 -19.96
C SER A 4 28.97 18.87 -19.35
N ALA A 5 28.58 19.28 -18.14
CA ALA A 5 29.18 20.43 -17.44
C ALA A 5 30.62 20.14 -16.99
N ALA A 6 30.84 18.99 -16.33
CA ALA A 6 32.13 18.60 -15.76
C ALA A 6 33.23 18.35 -16.82
N SER A 7 32.82 18.15 -18.08
CA SER A 7 33.73 17.90 -19.22
C SER A 7 34.17 19.16 -19.96
N PHE A 8 33.75 20.36 -19.54
CA PHE A 8 34.32 21.60 -20.06
C PHE A 8 35.49 22.03 -19.17
N GLN A 9 35.19 22.40 -17.92
CA GLN A 9 36.15 22.83 -16.90
C GLN A 9 35.56 22.58 -15.50
N GLU A 10 36.33 22.86 -14.44
CA GLU A 10 35.90 22.76 -13.03
C GLU A 10 35.37 21.38 -12.61
N THR A 11 35.91 20.31 -13.20
CA THR A 11 35.43 18.93 -13.05
C THR A 11 35.21 18.52 -11.59
N THR A 12 36.17 18.79 -10.71
CA THR A 12 36.09 18.43 -9.29
C THR A 12 34.89 19.07 -8.60
N ARG A 13 34.67 20.37 -8.82
CA ARG A 13 33.57 21.12 -8.21
C ARG A 13 32.21 20.65 -8.73
N VAL A 14 32.09 20.45 -10.04
CA VAL A 14 30.82 20.02 -10.65
C VAL A 14 30.43 18.61 -10.18
N LEU A 15 31.41 17.70 -10.07
CA LEU A 15 31.15 16.34 -9.59
C LEU A 15 30.80 16.28 -8.11
N THR A 16 31.45 17.07 -7.25
CA THR A 16 31.13 17.11 -5.82
C THR A 16 29.73 17.66 -5.57
N GLU A 17 29.36 18.76 -6.23
CA GLU A 17 27.99 19.32 -6.11
C GLU A 17 26.93 18.33 -6.60
N ALA A 18 27.17 17.61 -7.70
CA ALA A 18 26.24 16.60 -8.21
C ALA A 18 26.10 15.40 -7.27
N ALA A 19 27.21 14.94 -6.67
CA ALA A 19 27.23 13.84 -5.73
C ALA A 19 26.47 14.19 -4.43
N VAL A 20 26.72 15.37 -3.86
CA VAL A 20 26.02 15.85 -2.65
C VAL A 20 24.52 16.00 -2.88
N ARG A 21 24.11 16.46 -4.08
CA ARG A 21 22.69 16.59 -4.46
C ARG A 21 22.04 15.28 -4.89
N GLY A 22 22.77 14.16 -5.01
CA GLY A 22 22.25 12.92 -5.58
C GLY A 22 21.73 13.07 -7.01
N SER A 23 22.31 13.97 -7.80
CA SER A 23 21.82 14.31 -9.13
C SER A 23 22.02 13.14 -10.11
N THR A 24 20.97 12.79 -10.85
CA THR A 24 21.02 11.73 -11.88
C THR A 24 20.93 12.33 -13.27
N ASP A 25 21.81 11.88 -14.17
CA ASP A 25 21.80 12.31 -15.57
C ASP A 25 20.98 11.37 -16.45
N ARG A 26 20.04 11.93 -17.22
CA ARG A 26 19.18 11.16 -18.13
C ARG A 26 19.78 10.99 -19.53
N LEU A 27 20.98 11.54 -19.78
CA LEU A 27 21.72 11.41 -21.05
C LEU A 27 20.88 11.85 -22.25
N GLY A 28 20.21 13.00 -22.11
CA GLY A 28 19.36 13.57 -23.15
C GLY A 28 20.11 14.48 -24.11
N GLY A 29 21.32 14.91 -23.73
CA GLY A 29 22.14 15.84 -24.49
C GLY A 29 23.11 15.18 -25.45
N LEU A 30 23.66 15.98 -26.37
CA LEU A 30 24.66 15.53 -27.33
C LEU A 30 25.97 15.12 -26.64
N LYS A 31 26.53 16.03 -25.84
CA LYS A 31 27.87 15.86 -25.24
C LYS A 31 27.93 14.68 -24.26
N GLU A 32 26.91 14.52 -23.42
CA GLU A 32 26.77 13.33 -22.56
C GLU A 32 26.88 12.01 -23.34
N ASN A 33 26.12 11.88 -24.43
CA ASN A 33 26.08 10.64 -25.20
C ASN A 33 27.41 10.38 -25.91
N VAL A 34 28.09 11.44 -26.39
CA VAL A 34 29.44 11.33 -26.97
C VAL A 34 30.43 10.83 -25.92
N ILE A 35 30.44 11.42 -24.72
CA ILE A 35 31.36 11.02 -23.64
C ILE A 35 31.15 9.57 -23.20
N VAL A 36 29.90 9.12 -23.14
CA VAL A 36 29.52 7.75 -22.72
C VAL A 36 29.66 6.73 -23.87
N GLY A 37 29.83 7.17 -25.12
CA GLY A 37 29.96 6.30 -26.29
C GLY A 37 28.63 5.72 -26.79
N ARG A 38 27.52 6.44 -26.63
CA ARG A 38 26.19 6.06 -27.13
C ARG A 38 25.82 6.85 -28.38
N LEU A 39 24.86 6.34 -29.16
CA LEU A 39 24.29 7.07 -30.28
C LEU A 39 23.81 8.45 -29.82
N ILE A 40 24.15 9.49 -30.58
CA ILE A 40 23.78 10.86 -30.28
C ILE A 40 22.31 11.14 -30.65
N PRO A 41 21.61 12.05 -29.96
CA PRO A 41 20.23 12.41 -30.26
C PRO A 41 20.12 13.36 -31.47
N ALA A 42 20.86 13.07 -32.54
CA ALA A 42 20.91 13.86 -33.76
C ALA A 42 21.17 12.95 -34.97
N GLY A 43 20.80 13.41 -36.16
CA GLY A 43 20.98 12.67 -37.41
C GLY A 43 20.39 11.27 -37.35
N THR A 44 21.17 10.25 -37.73
CA THR A 44 20.76 8.84 -37.72
C THR A 44 20.45 8.30 -36.32
N GLY A 45 21.02 8.90 -35.26
CA GLY A 45 20.75 8.51 -33.88
C GLY A 45 19.43 9.06 -33.32
N LEU A 46 18.75 9.97 -34.03
CA LEU A 46 17.50 10.59 -33.56
C LEU A 46 16.36 9.57 -33.46
N ALA A 47 16.20 8.69 -34.44
CA ALA A 47 15.16 7.65 -34.44
C ALA A 47 15.29 6.73 -33.21
N HIS A 48 16.50 6.26 -32.93
CA HIS A 48 16.79 5.44 -31.75
C HIS A 48 16.44 6.16 -30.44
N HIS A 49 16.77 7.46 -30.33
CA HIS A 49 16.41 8.24 -29.14
C HIS A 49 14.90 8.49 -29.03
N GLN A 50 14.19 8.71 -30.13
CA GLN A 50 12.74 8.86 -30.15
C GLN A 50 12.03 7.58 -29.71
N ASP A 51 12.42 6.43 -30.25
CA ASP A 51 11.88 5.13 -29.86
C ASP A 51 12.14 4.84 -28.38
N ARG A 52 13.36 5.12 -27.89
CA ARG A 52 13.70 4.98 -26.47
C ARG A 52 12.88 5.91 -25.58
N ARG A 53 12.56 7.13 -26.03
CA ARG A 53 11.71 8.07 -25.30
C ARG A 53 10.25 7.62 -25.29
N ARG A 54 9.76 7.05 -26.40
CA ARG A 54 8.42 6.48 -26.51
C ARG A 54 8.27 5.28 -25.57
N LYS A 55 9.16 4.30 -25.64
CA LYS A 55 9.14 3.14 -24.73
C LYS A 55 9.16 3.53 -23.26
N ARG A 56 10.03 4.46 -22.86
CA ARG A 56 10.06 4.97 -21.47
C ARG A 56 8.78 5.70 -21.05
N ARG A 57 8.04 6.29 -21.99
CA ARG A 57 6.76 6.93 -21.72
C ARG A 57 5.69 5.86 -21.54
N GLU A 58 5.61 4.91 -22.46
CA GLU A 58 4.67 3.77 -22.41
C GLU A 58 4.88 2.96 -21.11
N GLU A 59 6.12 2.62 -20.75
CA GLU A 59 6.45 1.93 -19.50
C GLU A 59 5.96 2.69 -18.27
N ARG A 60 6.12 4.03 -18.25
CA ARG A 60 5.65 4.86 -17.14
C ARG A 60 4.14 4.99 -17.07
N GLU A 61 3.48 5.04 -18.22
CA GLU A 61 2.01 5.07 -18.32
C GLU A 61 1.43 3.75 -17.80
N LEU A 62 2.00 2.61 -18.21
CA LEU A 62 1.64 1.29 -17.70
C LEU A 62 1.93 1.14 -16.20
N GLU A 63 3.07 1.64 -15.71
CA GLU A 63 3.37 1.64 -14.26
C GLU A 63 2.40 2.52 -13.47
N ALA A 64 1.96 3.66 -14.02
CA ALA A 64 0.99 4.53 -13.38
C ALA A 64 -0.40 3.90 -13.34
N GLU A 65 -0.83 3.26 -14.43
CA GLU A 65 -2.09 2.50 -14.49
C GLU A 65 -2.07 1.30 -13.55
N ALA A 66 -0.96 0.54 -13.52
CA ALA A 66 -0.79 -0.58 -12.59
C ALA A 66 -0.72 -0.12 -11.13
N GLY A 67 -0.09 1.03 -10.86
CA GLY A 67 -0.06 1.64 -9.52
C GLY A 67 -1.44 2.09 -9.06
N GLY A 68 -2.24 2.67 -9.96
CA GLY A 68 -3.65 3.02 -9.72
C GLY A 68 -4.51 1.79 -9.46
N ALA A 69 -4.41 0.76 -10.31
CA ALA A 69 -5.13 -0.50 -10.14
C ALA A 69 -4.73 -1.23 -8.84
N LYS A 70 -3.44 -1.21 -8.49
CA LYS A 70 -2.95 -1.79 -7.23
C LYS A 70 -3.50 -1.06 -6.00
N LEU A 71 -3.67 0.27 -6.08
CA LEU A 71 -4.27 1.05 -5.00
C LEU A 71 -5.78 0.77 -4.90
N GLU A 72 -6.50 0.67 -6.02
CA GLU A 72 -7.94 0.32 -6.04
C GLU A 72 -8.22 -1.08 -5.47
N LEU A 73 -7.42 -2.07 -5.83
CA LEU A 73 -7.54 -3.43 -5.28
C LEU A 73 -7.31 -3.45 -3.76
N VAL A 74 -6.30 -2.73 -3.28
CA VAL A 74 -6.04 -2.62 -1.83
C VAL A 74 -7.19 -1.95 -1.10
N THR A 75 -7.83 -0.93 -1.68
CA THR A 75 -9.00 -0.29 -1.06
C THR A 75 -10.20 -1.22 -0.99
N ALA A 76 -10.45 -2.01 -2.05
CA ALA A 76 -11.57 -2.94 -2.08
C ALA A 76 -11.42 -4.08 -1.04
N GLU A 77 -10.22 -4.66 -0.92
CA GLU A 77 -9.93 -5.70 0.08
C GLU A 77 -10.07 -5.18 1.52
N VAL A 78 -9.64 -3.94 1.79
CA VAL A 78 -9.76 -3.31 3.11
C VAL A 78 -11.22 -3.04 3.46
N GLU A 79 -12.05 -2.59 2.52
CA GLU A 79 -13.47 -2.38 2.76
C GLU A 79 -14.23 -3.67 3.08
N GLU A 80 -13.88 -4.77 2.39
CA GLU A 80 -14.49 -6.08 2.63
C GLU A 80 -14.12 -6.62 4.01
N ALA A 81 -12.85 -6.52 4.41
CA ALA A 81 -12.38 -6.92 5.74
C ALA A 81 -13.04 -6.10 6.87
N ILE A 82 -13.25 -4.78 6.66
CA ILE A 82 -13.94 -3.93 7.66
C ILE A 82 -15.42 -4.33 7.78
N LYS A 83 -16.11 -4.61 6.67
CA LYS A 83 -17.50 -5.08 6.70
C LYS A 83 -17.63 -6.43 7.41
N GLU A 84 -16.74 -7.36 7.13
CA GLU A 84 -16.73 -8.68 7.77
C GLU A 84 -16.51 -8.55 9.28
N ALA A 85 -15.52 -7.74 9.71
CA ALA A 85 -15.24 -7.47 11.12
C ALA A 85 -16.43 -6.82 11.84
N LEU A 86 -17.09 -5.82 11.23
CA LEU A 86 -18.28 -5.19 11.81
C LEU A 86 -19.45 -6.18 11.93
N SER A 87 -19.63 -7.08 10.95
CA SER A 87 -20.68 -8.11 11.00
C SER A 87 -20.45 -9.09 12.15
N ASN A 88 -19.21 -9.51 12.39
CA ASN A 88 -18.84 -10.42 13.47
C ASN A 88 -19.02 -9.77 14.85
N VAL A 89 -18.71 -8.47 14.97
CA VAL A 89 -18.96 -7.70 16.21
C VAL A 89 -20.46 -7.57 16.50
N ALA A 90 -21.28 -7.34 15.48
CA ALA A 90 -22.73 -7.25 15.64
C ALA A 90 -23.35 -8.57 16.13
N LEU A 91 -22.89 -9.71 15.60
CA LEU A 91 -23.33 -11.03 16.05
C LEU A 91 -22.83 -11.35 17.47
N GLY A 92 -21.60 -10.98 17.81
CA GLY A 92 -21.03 -11.17 19.16
C GLY A 92 -21.79 -10.42 20.25
N ASN A 93 -22.23 -9.19 19.98
CA ASN A 93 -23.00 -8.39 20.94
C ASN A 93 -24.43 -8.93 21.16
N LEU A 94 -25.05 -9.54 20.14
CA LEU A 94 -26.38 -10.13 20.26
C LEU A 94 -26.37 -11.44 21.08
N ALA A 95 -25.31 -12.24 20.94
CA ALA A 95 -25.09 -13.44 21.75
C ALA A 95 -24.80 -13.09 23.22
N ALA A 96 -24.03 -12.03 23.49
CA ALA A 96 -23.78 -11.57 24.86
C ALA A 96 -25.07 -11.07 25.56
N ALA A 97 -25.95 -10.38 24.82
CA ALA A 97 -27.21 -9.87 25.38
C ALA A 97 -28.22 -10.99 25.74
N THR A 98 -28.27 -12.07 24.95
CA THR A 98 -29.20 -13.20 25.19
C THR A 98 -28.71 -14.16 26.28
N ALA A 99 -27.39 -14.31 26.44
CA ALA A 99 -26.80 -15.06 27.56
C ALA A 99 -27.07 -14.40 28.92
N ALA A 100 -27.06 -13.07 28.99
CA ALA A 100 -27.42 -12.34 30.21
C ALA A 100 -28.89 -12.54 30.61
N GLN A 101 -29.82 -12.52 29.65
CA GLN A 101 -31.26 -12.66 29.92
C GLN A 101 -31.69 -14.10 30.28
N THR A 102 -30.97 -15.12 29.80
CA THR A 102 -31.28 -16.53 30.11
C THR A 102 -30.77 -16.98 31.48
N SER A 103 -29.74 -16.31 32.01
CA SER A 103 -29.25 -16.56 33.38
C SER A 103 -30.21 -16.06 34.47
N GLU A 104 -31.00 -15.02 34.22
CA GLU A 104 -31.97 -14.51 35.22
C GLU A 104 -33.24 -15.37 35.30
N LEU A 105 -33.65 -16.03 34.22
CA LEU A 105 -34.92 -16.78 34.20
C LEU A 105 -34.82 -18.18 34.86
N LEU A 106 -33.64 -18.82 34.85
CA LEU A 106 -33.44 -20.16 35.43
C LEU A 106 -33.17 -20.16 36.94
N ALA A 107 -32.79 -19.02 37.54
CA ALA A 107 -32.58 -18.92 38.98
C ALA A 107 -33.90 -18.84 39.79
N GLY A 108 -35.03 -18.52 39.15
CA GLY A 108 -36.33 -18.36 39.82
C GLY A 108 -37.17 -19.63 39.99
N GLN A 109 -36.70 -20.80 39.54
CA GLN A 109 -37.49 -22.05 39.57
C GLN A 109 -36.94 -23.15 40.49
N ALA A 110 -35.88 -22.88 41.26
CA ALA A 110 -35.22 -23.90 42.09
C ALA A 110 -35.55 -23.86 43.61
N ASP A 111 -36.34 -22.89 44.09
CA ASP A 111 -36.56 -22.66 45.54
C ASP A 111 -37.88 -23.21 46.12
N ASP A 112 -38.67 -24.04 45.41
CA ASP A 112 -39.98 -24.53 45.91
C ASP A 112 -40.12 -26.05 46.09
N GLN A 113 -39.03 -26.78 46.37
CA GLN A 113 -39.15 -28.17 46.84
C GLN A 113 -38.19 -28.45 47.99
N GLY A 114 -38.64 -28.21 49.22
CA GLY A 114 -38.01 -28.83 50.40
C GLY A 114 -38.18 -28.10 51.74
N ALA A 115 -39.38 -28.13 52.33
CA ALA A 115 -39.61 -28.12 53.79
C ALA A 115 -41.13 -28.32 54.03
N SER A 116 -41.65 -29.40 54.60
CA SER A 116 -41.32 -29.92 55.93
C SER A 116 -41.95 -31.31 56.11
N GLU A 117 -41.14 -32.28 56.54
CA GLU A 117 -41.58 -33.35 57.45
C GLU A 117 -41.66 -32.78 58.88
N ASP A 118 -42.30 -33.56 59.77
CA ASP A 118 -42.56 -33.38 61.21
C ASP A 118 -43.90 -32.68 61.54
N GLY A 119 -44.87 -33.25 62.26
CA GLY A 119 -44.97 -34.51 63.00
C GLY A 119 -46.20 -34.45 63.96
N GLU A 120 -46.52 -35.60 64.58
CA GLU A 120 -47.43 -35.82 65.73
C GLU A 120 -48.96 -35.70 65.48
N GLY A 121 -49.83 -36.56 66.01
CA GLY A 121 -49.71 -37.59 67.05
C GLY A 121 -50.98 -37.58 67.93
N ASP A 122 -51.45 -38.79 68.28
CA ASP A 122 -52.60 -39.17 69.13
C ASP A 122 -54.01 -39.24 68.51
#